data_AF-G4TF99-F1
#
_entry.id   AF-G4TF99-F1
#
_cell.length_a   1.000
_cell.length_b   1.000
_cell.length_c   1.000
_cell.angle_alpha   90.00
_cell.angle_beta   90.00
_cell.angle_gamma   90.00
#
_symmetry.space_group_name_H-M   'P 1'
#
loop_
_entity.id
_entity.type
_entity.pdbx_description
1 polymer ?
#
loop_
_entity_poly.entity_id
_entity_poly.type
_entity_poly.pdbx_seq_one_letter_code
_entity_poly.pdbx_strand_id
1 'polypeptide(L)'
;MDKRAPYKARIARSFPLHEMGDYETLELIHRLSLQDAQERKATLDRAYPRTGLTDERLALEVHTKELNQSLQRVVDAKVVRRLNPTPVDSQRKDVGNVEIKDRKTAPESAVPPIRPKAAPVRGTASRGRGRGGKVAANARPTKPSAPSPTVDCVGCHDPIGQQSHILTRCGHAYDPKCVVNMVEAATKDENLFPPRCCGQEIPKRAIVPLLPNDTRLKYDAAVKEFAIDRRERVYCNRKGCSRFLSRATTEDEPTSSIFCKICSARTCSRCGGRAHSKLLQCRRKAM
;
A
#
# COMPACT_ATOMS: atom_id res chain seq x y z
N MET A 1 -53.84 -45.65 17.49
CA MET A 1 -52.47 -45.95 17.04
C MET A 1 -52.27 -45.32 15.68
N ASP A 2 -51.52 -44.23 15.63
CA ASP A 2 -51.24 -43.52 14.38
C ASP A 2 -49.75 -43.15 14.40
N LYS A 3 -48.97 -43.66 13.45
CA LYS A 3 -47.52 -43.45 13.35
C LYS A 3 -47.19 -42.93 11.96
N ARG A 4 -47.33 -41.61 11.78
CA ARG A 4 -46.81 -40.86 10.64
C ARG A 4 -45.40 -40.34 10.96
N ALA A 5 -44.49 -40.54 10.01
CA ALA A 5 -43.03 -40.38 10.12
C ALA A 5 -42.54 -38.94 10.45
N PRO A 6 -41.31 -38.78 10.97
CA PRO A 6 -40.83 -37.50 11.48
C PRO A 6 -40.35 -36.53 10.38
N TYR A 7 -40.82 -35.29 10.50
CA TYR A 7 -40.35 -34.10 9.80
C TYR A 7 -38.89 -33.80 10.17
N LYS A 8 -37.95 -34.11 9.26
CA LYS A 8 -36.56 -33.66 9.38
C LYS A 8 -36.50 -32.17 9.05
N ALA A 9 -36.40 -31.33 10.08
CA ALA A 9 -36.08 -29.92 9.94
C ALA A 9 -34.70 -29.79 9.25
N ARG A 10 -34.70 -29.23 8.04
CA ARG A 10 -33.47 -28.82 7.35
C ARG A 10 -32.81 -27.72 8.19
N ILE A 11 -31.63 -28.02 8.71
CA ILE A 11 -30.69 -27.06 9.27
C ILE A 11 -30.48 -25.97 8.21
N ALA A 12 -30.85 -24.73 8.55
CA ALA A 12 -30.49 -23.55 7.79
C ALA A 12 -28.95 -23.47 7.79
N ARG A 13 -28.34 -23.99 6.72
CA ARG A 13 -26.96 -23.66 6.40
C ARG A 13 -26.96 -22.17 6.12
N SER A 14 -26.25 -21.44 6.97
CA SER A 14 -25.78 -20.09 6.70
C SER A 14 -25.39 -19.98 5.22
N PHE A 15 -26.12 -19.15 4.48
CA PHE A 15 -25.80 -18.82 3.10
C PHE A 15 -24.37 -18.28 3.05
N PRO A 16 -23.42 -18.97 2.39
CA PRO A 16 -22.10 -18.43 2.16
C PRO A 16 -22.23 -17.32 1.12
N LEU A 17 -22.06 -16.05 1.53
CA LEU A 17 -21.85 -14.92 0.61
C LEU A 17 -20.41 -14.92 0.10
N HIS A 18 -19.99 -16.03 -0.48
CA HIS A 18 -18.68 -16.18 -1.11
C HIS A 18 -18.86 -17.22 -2.22
N GLU A 19 -18.43 -16.89 -3.45
CA GLU A 19 -18.21 -17.80 -4.60
C GLU A 19 -19.13 -17.76 -5.84
N MET A 20 -19.86 -16.67 -6.11
CA MET A 20 -20.45 -16.44 -7.44
C MET A 20 -20.35 -14.96 -7.88
N GLY A 21 -19.27 -14.59 -8.58
CA GLY A 21 -19.36 -13.61 -9.68
C GLY A 21 -19.50 -12.10 -9.39
N ASP A 22 -18.64 -11.50 -8.56
CA ASP A 22 -18.60 -10.06 -8.23
C ASP A 22 -18.68 -9.08 -9.43
N TYR A 23 -18.27 -9.48 -10.64
CA TYR A 23 -18.28 -8.60 -11.81
C TYR A 23 -19.67 -8.26 -12.34
N GLU A 24 -20.67 -9.12 -12.17
CA GLU A 24 -22.06 -8.81 -12.59
C GLU A 24 -22.65 -7.70 -11.72
N THR A 25 -22.43 -7.79 -10.42
CA THR A 25 -22.83 -6.76 -9.45
C THR A 25 -22.09 -5.44 -9.69
N LEU A 26 -20.77 -5.49 -9.91
CA LEU A 26 -19.98 -4.28 -10.21
C LEU A 26 -20.38 -3.64 -11.54
N GLU A 27 -20.68 -4.44 -12.57
CA GLU A 27 -21.19 -3.93 -13.84
C GLU A 27 -22.53 -3.23 -13.67
N LEU A 28 -23.46 -3.83 -12.91
CA LEU A 28 -24.76 -3.23 -12.61
C LEU A 28 -24.62 -1.91 -11.84
N ILE A 29 -23.75 -1.85 -10.83
CA ILE A 29 -23.47 -0.63 -10.07
C ILE A 29 -22.99 0.49 -10.99
N HIS A 30 -21.99 0.22 -11.83
CA HIS A 30 -21.46 1.23 -12.75
C HIS A 30 -22.48 1.68 -13.80
N ARG A 31 -23.35 0.77 -14.28
CA ARG A 31 -24.44 1.14 -15.19
C ARG A 31 -25.47 2.05 -14.54
N LEU A 32 -25.91 1.73 -13.32
CA LEU A 32 -26.86 2.56 -12.58
C LEU A 32 -26.28 3.95 -12.30
N SER A 33 -25.03 4.03 -11.83
CA SER A 33 -24.36 5.32 -11.62
C SER A 33 -24.21 6.12 -12.91
N LEU A 34 -23.98 5.46 -14.05
CA LEU A 34 -23.90 6.14 -15.34
C LEU A 34 -25.25 6.70 -15.78
N GLN A 35 -26.32 5.93 -15.57
CA GLN A 35 -27.69 6.37 -15.85
C GLN A 35 -28.05 7.60 -14.99
N ASP A 36 -27.79 7.57 -13.69
CA ASP A 36 -28.05 8.69 -12.78
C ASP A 36 -27.29 9.95 -13.22
N ALA A 37 -26.01 9.81 -13.60
CA ALA A 37 -25.20 10.92 -14.08
C ALA A 37 -25.70 11.48 -15.41
N GLN A 38 -26.18 10.63 -16.32
CA GLN A 38 -26.79 11.04 -17.59
C GLN A 38 -28.12 11.76 -17.39
N GLU A 39 -28.97 11.26 -16.48
CA GLU A 39 -30.23 11.90 -16.12
C GLU A 39 -29.97 13.29 -15.54
N ARG A 40 -29.01 13.42 -14.62
CA ARG A 40 -28.60 14.72 -14.08
C ARG A 40 -28.11 15.67 -15.18
N LYS A 41 -27.25 15.19 -16.08
CA LYS A 41 -26.78 15.99 -17.22
C LYS A 41 -27.95 16.45 -18.12
N ALA A 42 -28.89 15.56 -18.42
CA ALA A 42 -30.07 15.89 -19.22
C ALA A 42 -30.99 16.91 -18.51
N THR A 43 -31.16 16.82 -17.18
CA THR A 43 -31.92 17.83 -16.43
C THR A 43 -31.27 19.20 -16.50
N LEU A 44 -29.94 19.28 -16.41
CA LEU A 44 -29.20 20.54 -16.54
C LEU A 44 -29.27 21.11 -17.96
N ASP A 45 -29.06 20.27 -18.97
CA ASP A 45 -29.14 20.68 -20.38
C ASP A 45 -30.56 21.20 -20.74
N ARG A 46 -31.61 20.65 -20.13
CA ARG A 46 -32.99 21.16 -20.28
C ARG A 46 -33.23 22.47 -19.53
N ALA A 47 -32.73 22.60 -18.31
CA ALA A 47 -32.91 23.80 -17.50
C ALA A 47 -32.14 24.99 -18.06
N TYR A 48 -30.95 24.75 -18.64
CA TYR A 48 -30.04 25.79 -19.11
C TYR A 48 -29.48 25.49 -20.52
N PRO A 49 -30.31 25.59 -21.58
CA PRO A 49 -29.91 25.17 -22.93
C PRO A 49 -28.89 26.08 -23.62
N ARG A 50 -28.67 27.30 -23.11
CA ARG A 50 -27.79 28.32 -23.72
C ARG A 50 -26.59 28.73 -22.85
N THR A 51 -26.40 28.09 -21.70
CA THR A 51 -25.24 28.37 -20.85
C THR A 51 -23.99 27.69 -21.42
N GLY A 52 -22.86 28.41 -21.38
CA GLY A 52 -21.55 27.88 -21.76
C GLY A 52 -21.09 26.73 -20.85
N LEU A 53 -19.80 26.41 -20.91
CA LEU A 53 -19.22 25.34 -20.09
C LEU A 53 -19.22 25.76 -18.60
N THR A 54 -20.26 25.37 -17.86
CA THR A 54 -20.33 25.54 -16.40
C THR A 54 -19.51 24.46 -15.70
N ASP A 55 -18.95 24.78 -14.54
CA ASP A 55 -18.19 23.82 -13.72
C ASP A 55 -18.99 22.54 -13.38
N GLU A 56 -20.30 22.66 -13.12
CA GLU A 56 -21.18 21.50 -12.85
C GLU A 56 -21.30 20.58 -14.08
N ARG A 57 -21.47 21.15 -15.28
CA ARG A 57 -21.53 20.40 -16.54
C ARG A 57 -20.21 19.70 -16.86
N LEU A 58 -19.09 20.40 -16.66
CA LEU A 58 -17.76 19.80 -16.84
C LEU A 58 -17.52 18.66 -15.83
N ALA A 59 -17.92 18.84 -14.57
CA ALA A 59 -17.80 17.82 -13.54
C ALA A 59 -18.59 16.55 -13.89
N LEU A 60 -19.84 16.70 -14.39
CA LEU A 60 -20.64 15.57 -14.86
C LEU A 60 -20.04 14.89 -16.10
N GLU A 61 -19.44 15.65 -17.01
CA GLU A 61 -18.76 15.09 -18.18
C GLU A 61 -17.52 14.28 -17.80
N VAL A 62 -16.70 14.79 -16.88
CA VAL A 62 -15.56 14.04 -16.33
C VAL A 62 -16.04 12.79 -15.60
N HIS A 63 -17.06 12.92 -14.74
CA HIS A 63 -17.59 11.80 -13.96
C HIS A 63 -18.18 10.69 -14.85
N THR A 64 -18.96 11.05 -15.87
CA THR A 64 -19.47 10.07 -16.84
C THR A 64 -18.35 9.38 -17.61
N LYS A 65 -17.25 10.08 -17.94
CA LYS A 65 -16.07 9.48 -18.56
C LYS A 65 -15.38 8.48 -17.62
N GLU A 66 -15.25 8.80 -16.33
CA GLU A 66 -14.68 7.89 -15.32
C GLU A 66 -15.53 6.63 -15.10
N LEU A 67 -16.86 6.79 -15.06
CA LEU A 67 -17.78 5.67 -14.95
C LEU A 67 -17.70 4.73 -16.16
N ASN A 68 -17.64 5.28 -17.37
CA ASN A 68 -17.44 4.48 -18.59
C ASN A 68 -16.12 3.72 -18.58
N GLN A 69 -15.02 4.35 -18.14
CA GLN A 69 -13.73 3.66 -18.00
C GLN A 69 -13.78 2.53 -16.96
N SER A 70 -14.49 2.75 -15.85
CA SER A 70 -14.66 1.74 -14.80
C SER A 70 -15.51 0.56 -15.29
N LEU A 71 -16.58 0.84 -16.02
CA LEU A 71 -17.42 -0.16 -16.68
C LEU A 71 -16.59 -1.00 -17.68
N GLN A 72 -15.78 -0.35 -18.51
CA GLN A 72 -14.93 -1.04 -19.47
C GLN A 72 -13.95 -2.00 -18.78
N ARG A 73 -13.32 -1.57 -17.67
CA ARG A 73 -12.43 -2.44 -16.88
C ARG A 73 -13.14 -3.68 -16.36
N VAL A 74 -14.40 -3.53 -15.93
CA VAL A 74 -15.21 -4.67 -15.45
C VAL A 74 -15.54 -5.62 -16.60
N VAL A 75 -15.92 -5.10 -17.78
CA VAL A 75 -16.18 -5.90 -18.98
C VAL A 75 -14.92 -6.64 -19.42
N ASP A 76 -13.77 -5.96 -19.48
CA ASP A 76 -12.49 -6.57 -19.83
C ASP A 76 -12.10 -7.67 -18.84
N ALA A 77 -12.29 -7.44 -17.53
CA ALA A 77 -12.06 -8.44 -16.49
C ALA A 77 -13.00 -9.66 -16.63
N LYS A 78 -14.26 -9.46 -17.03
CA LYS A 78 -15.19 -10.55 -17.35
C LYS A 78 -14.70 -11.39 -18.53
N VAL A 79 -14.21 -10.75 -19.59
CA VAL A 79 -13.66 -11.44 -20.77
C VAL A 79 -12.42 -12.24 -20.39
N VAL A 80 -11.46 -11.63 -19.67
CA VAL A 80 -10.24 -12.32 -19.21
C VAL A 80 -10.57 -13.56 -18.36
N ARG A 81 -11.55 -13.44 -17.46
CA ARG A 81 -12.00 -14.58 -16.65
C ARG A 81 -12.65 -15.69 -17.49
N ARG A 82 -13.40 -15.34 -18.54
CA ARG A 82 -14.00 -16.33 -19.45
C ARG A 82 -12.95 -17.02 -20.33
N LEU A 83 -11.92 -16.30 -20.75
CA LEU A 83 -10.83 -16.84 -21.57
C LEU A 83 -9.88 -17.75 -20.77
N ASN A 84 -9.62 -17.40 -19.50
CA ASN A 84 -8.82 -18.20 -18.57
C ASN A 84 -9.65 -18.55 -17.33
N PRO A 85 -10.56 -19.53 -17.42
CA PRO A 85 -11.24 -20.06 -16.25
C PRO A 85 -10.21 -20.88 -15.45
N THR A 86 -9.38 -20.23 -14.64
CA THR A 86 -8.52 -20.96 -13.71
C THR A 86 -9.42 -21.73 -12.73
N PRO A 87 -9.15 -23.02 -12.47
CA PRO A 87 -9.80 -23.73 -11.39
C PRO A 87 -9.46 -23.01 -10.09
N VAL A 88 -10.49 -22.51 -9.42
CA VAL A 88 -10.37 -21.83 -8.13
C VAL A 88 -10.05 -22.89 -7.08
N ASP A 89 -8.77 -23.25 -6.92
CA ASP A 89 -8.26 -23.79 -5.64
C ASP A 89 -6.73 -23.93 -5.46
N SER A 90 -5.85 -23.24 -6.21
CA SER A 90 -4.39 -23.46 -5.99
C SER A 90 -3.46 -22.25 -6.04
N GLN A 91 -3.94 -21.03 -6.19
CA GLN A 91 -3.05 -19.85 -6.23
C GLN A 91 -3.49 -18.74 -5.28
N ARG A 92 -3.57 -19.10 -3.99
CA ARG A 92 -3.27 -18.18 -2.88
C ARG A 92 -2.10 -18.73 -2.07
N LYS A 93 -0.97 -18.97 -2.75
CA LYS A 93 0.35 -18.99 -2.13
C LYS A 93 1.31 -18.26 -3.06
N ASP A 94 2.05 -17.32 -2.48
CA ASP A 94 3.30 -16.76 -3.00
C ASP A 94 3.23 -15.69 -4.11
N VAL A 95 2.68 -14.50 -3.78
CA VAL A 95 3.31 -13.25 -4.24
C VAL A 95 4.46 -12.95 -3.29
N GLY A 96 5.48 -13.80 -3.37
CA GLY A 96 6.56 -13.85 -2.41
C GLY A 96 7.78 -14.64 -2.88
N ASN A 97 7.93 -14.91 -4.18
CA ASN A 97 9.22 -15.20 -4.79
C ASN A 97 9.11 -15.13 -6.32
N VAL A 98 9.37 -13.97 -6.93
CA VAL A 98 9.79 -13.95 -8.33
C VAL A 98 11.30 -13.83 -8.32
N GLU A 99 11.95 -14.99 -8.31
CA GLU A 99 13.37 -15.10 -8.58
C GLU A 99 13.56 -14.84 -10.08
N ILE A 100 14.13 -13.68 -10.43
CA ILE A 100 14.56 -13.40 -11.80
C ILE A 100 15.75 -14.32 -12.07
N LYS A 101 15.49 -15.49 -12.66
CA LYS A 101 16.52 -16.36 -13.23
C LYS A 101 16.72 -15.99 -14.68
N ASP A 102 17.91 -15.46 -14.96
CA ASP A 102 18.44 -15.22 -16.30
C ASP A 102 18.30 -16.49 -17.16
N ARG A 103 17.36 -16.46 -18.11
CA ARG A 103 17.28 -17.47 -19.15
C ARG A 103 18.06 -16.97 -20.37
N LYS A 104 19.31 -17.42 -20.46
CA LYS A 104 20.09 -17.42 -21.69
C LYS A 104 19.39 -18.28 -22.77
N THR A 105 19.64 -17.92 -24.03
CA THR A 105 19.35 -18.64 -25.32
C THR A 105 17.99 -18.25 -25.93
N ALA A 106 17.84 -17.70 -27.15
CA ALA A 106 18.64 -17.33 -28.34
C ALA A 106 17.70 -16.45 -29.26
N PRO A 107 18.00 -16.07 -30.54
CA PRO A 107 19.24 -16.02 -31.32
C PRO A 107 19.58 -14.60 -31.86
N GLU A 108 20.77 -14.54 -32.43
CA GLU A 108 21.43 -13.43 -33.13
C GLU A 108 20.61 -12.91 -34.33
N SER A 109 20.32 -11.61 -34.36
CA SER A 109 19.89 -10.88 -35.56
C SER A 109 20.98 -9.89 -35.93
N ALA A 110 21.59 -10.13 -37.08
CA ALA A 110 22.72 -9.42 -37.64
C ALA A 110 22.47 -7.92 -37.87
N VAL A 111 23.42 -7.10 -37.42
CA VAL A 111 23.69 -5.77 -38.00
C VAL A 111 25.20 -5.65 -38.18
N PRO A 112 25.71 -5.35 -39.40
CA PRO A 112 27.14 -5.42 -39.71
C PRO A 112 27.93 -4.23 -39.16
N PRO A 113 29.23 -4.40 -38.84
CA PRO A 113 30.06 -3.32 -38.32
C PRO A 113 30.70 -2.48 -39.43
N ILE A 114 30.60 -1.16 -39.27
CA ILE A 114 31.32 -0.16 -40.08
C ILE A 114 32.75 -0.04 -39.53
N ARG A 115 33.75 -0.31 -40.38
CA ARG A 115 35.18 -0.03 -40.13
C ARG A 115 35.48 1.45 -40.40
N PRO A 116 36.52 2.01 -39.77
CA PRO A 116 37.70 2.32 -40.59
C PRO A 116 39.07 2.06 -39.95
N LYS A 117 39.91 1.46 -40.80
CA LYS A 117 41.35 1.66 -41.11
C LYS A 117 42.45 1.60 -40.04
N ALA A 118 43.33 0.61 -40.28
CA ALA A 118 44.73 0.37 -39.85
C ALA A 118 45.65 1.60 -40.09
N ALA A 119 46.91 1.74 -39.66
CA ALA A 119 48.04 0.94 -39.10
C ALA A 119 49.15 1.99 -38.73
N PRO A 120 50.45 1.70 -38.40
CA PRO A 120 51.18 0.43 -38.42
C PRO A 120 51.98 0.10 -37.13
N VAL A 121 52.62 -1.06 -37.23
CA VAL A 121 53.31 -1.88 -36.23
C VAL A 121 54.83 -1.69 -36.31
N ARG A 122 55.53 -1.72 -35.17
CA ARG A 122 56.93 -2.21 -35.00
C ARG A 122 57.27 -2.14 -33.50
N GLY A 123 57.97 -3.06 -32.85
CA GLY A 123 58.58 -4.33 -33.20
C GLY A 123 59.40 -4.82 -31.99
N THR A 124 59.52 -6.14 -31.87
CA THR A 124 60.63 -6.94 -31.27
C THR A 124 60.96 -6.89 -29.76
N ALA A 125 60.92 -8.11 -29.16
CA ALA A 125 61.87 -8.79 -28.22
C ALA A 125 62.52 -7.98 -27.07
N SER A 126 62.73 -8.47 -25.85
CA SER A 126 63.26 -9.77 -25.40
C SER A 126 63.21 -9.89 -23.86
N ARG A 127 63.42 -11.12 -23.37
CA ARG A 127 63.49 -11.57 -21.97
C ARG A 127 64.43 -10.77 -21.06
N GLY A 128 64.09 -10.67 -19.77
CA GLY A 128 65.03 -10.35 -18.69
C GLY A 128 64.41 -10.44 -17.29
N ARG A 129 64.85 -11.42 -16.48
CA ARG A 129 64.60 -11.50 -15.04
C ARG A 129 65.50 -10.49 -14.31
N GLY A 130 65.00 -9.82 -13.28
CA GLY A 130 65.83 -8.99 -12.40
C GLY A 130 65.07 -8.55 -11.16
N ARG A 131 65.61 -8.89 -9.99
CA ARG A 131 65.12 -8.54 -8.65
C ARG A 131 65.50 -7.11 -8.28
N GLY A 132 64.65 -6.48 -7.44
CA GLY A 132 65.08 -5.55 -6.40
C GLY A 132 65.15 -4.06 -6.79
N GLY A 133 64.60 -3.20 -5.93
CA GLY A 133 64.89 -1.76 -5.94
C GLY A 133 63.67 -0.88 -5.78
N LYS A 134 63.58 -0.20 -4.63
CA LYS A 134 62.56 0.79 -4.26
C LYS A 134 62.61 2.00 -5.21
N VAL A 135 61.45 2.47 -5.70
CA VAL A 135 61.28 3.84 -6.21
C VAL A 135 59.89 4.38 -5.87
N ALA A 136 59.87 5.66 -5.47
CA ALA A 136 58.74 6.40 -4.94
C ALA A 136 57.54 6.43 -5.91
N ALA A 137 56.35 6.14 -5.36
CA ALA A 137 55.09 6.32 -6.06
C ALA A 137 54.79 7.81 -6.22
N ASN A 138 54.97 8.34 -7.44
CA ASN A 138 54.34 9.59 -7.84
C ASN A 138 52.83 9.36 -7.96
N ALA A 139 52.11 9.57 -6.86
CA ALA A 139 50.65 9.62 -6.85
C ALA A 139 50.21 10.86 -7.64
N ARG A 140 49.79 10.64 -8.89
CA ARG A 140 49.08 11.64 -9.68
C ARG A 140 47.84 12.08 -8.89
N PRO A 141 47.60 13.39 -8.65
CA PRO A 141 46.36 13.83 -8.03
C PRO A 141 45.21 13.42 -8.94
N THR A 142 44.36 12.50 -8.47
CA THR A 142 43.09 12.22 -9.15
C THR A 142 42.24 13.46 -9.03
N LYS A 143 41.95 14.10 -10.18
CA LYS A 143 41.00 15.21 -10.28
C LYS A 143 39.74 14.84 -9.49
N PRO A 144 39.23 15.70 -8.60
CA PRO A 144 37.93 15.48 -7.99
C PRO A 144 36.90 15.37 -9.13
N SER A 145 36.23 14.22 -9.23
CA SER A 145 35.03 14.10 -10.05
C SER A 145 34.06 15.18 -9.59
N ALA A 146 33.51 15.94 -10.55
CA ALA A 146 32.59 17.03 -10.28
C ALA A 146 31.51 16.62 -9.26
N PRO A 147 31.18 17.48 -8.27
CA PRO A 147 30.15 17.16 -7.29
C PRO A 147 28.83 16.96 -8.05
N SER A 148 28.30 15.74 -7.98
CA SER A 148 26.91 15.48 -8.36
C SER A 148 26.01 16.44 -7.57
N PRO A 149 24.96 17.01 -8.17
CA PRO A 149 24.05 17.91 -7.46
C PRO A 149 23.47 17.16 -6.24
N THR A 150 23.92 17.54 -5.04
CA THR A 150 23.40 17.02 -3.78
C THR A 150 22.14 17.79 -3.44
N VAL A 151 21.04 17.08 -3.19
CA VAL A 151 19.82 17.69 -2.66
C VAL A 151 19.95 17.70 -1.14
N ASP A 152 19.63 18.80 -0.49
CA ASP A 152 19.72 18.88 0.97
C ASP A 152 18.44 18.35 1.62
N CYS A 153 18.60 17.62 2.73
CA CYS A 153 17.47 17.14 3.52
C CYS A 153 16.81 18.31 4.26
N VAL A 154 15.49 18.47 4.12
CA VAL A 154 14.75 19.55 4.79
C VAL A 154 14.65 19.34 6.31
N GLY A 155 14.87 18.12 6.79
CA GLY A 155 14.78 17.80 8.22
C GLY A 155 16.05 18.12 9.01
N CYS A 156 17.22 17.83 8.46
CA CYS A 156 18.52 17.98 9.15
C CYS A 156 19.46 19.00 8.48
N HIS A 157 19.14 19.46 7.26
CA HIS A 157 19.98 20.31 6.42
C HIS A 157 21.31 19.66 5.96
N ASP A 158 21.46 18.35 6.14
CA ASP A 158 22.61 17.62 5.61
C ASP A 158 22.42 17.29 4.12
N PRO A 159 23.50 17.28 3.33
CA PRO A 159 23.44 16.90 1.93
C PRO A 159 23.09 15.41 1.79
N ILE A 160 22.04 15.12 1.02
CA ILE A 160 21.66 13.77 0.65
C ILE A 160 22.61 13.35 -0.47
N GLY A 161 23.63 12.57 -0.11
CA GLY A 161 24.56 11.97 -1.07
C GLY A 161 23.91 10.85 -1.90
N GLN A 162 24.65 9.78 -2.16
CA GLN A 162 24.12 8.60 -2.88
C GLN A 162 23.12 7.75 -2.06
N GLN A 163 22.70 8.22 -0.88
CA GLN A 163 21.76 7.51 -0.03
C GLN A 163 20.34 7.59 -0.63
N SER A 164 19.54 6.55 -0.40
CA SER A 164 18.12 6.59 -0.75
C SER A 164 17.45 7.74 -0.01
N HIS A 165 16.58 8.48 -0.68
CA HIS A 165 15.79 9.56 -0.09
C HIS A 165 14.35 9.47 -0.59
N ILE A 166 13.44 10.15 0.09
CA ILE A 166 12.10 10.39 -0.45
C ILE A 166 12.03 11.80 -1.02
N LEU A 167 11.35 11.91 -2.15
CA LEU A 167 10.81 13.17 -2.64
C LEU A 167 9.33 13.21 -2.30
N THR A 168 8.96 14.25 -1.55
CA THR A 168 7.56 14.50 -1.18
C THR A 168 6.82 15.19 -2.32
N ARG A 169 5.47 15.22 -2.26
CA ARG A 169 4.65 15.84 -3.30
C ARG A 169 4.86 17.35 -3.43
N CYS A 170 5.29 18.01 -2.36
CA CYS A 170 5.65 19.43 -2.36
C CYS A 170 7.09 19.70 -2.85
N GLY A 171 7.85 18.67 -3.24
CA GLY A 171 9.20 18.81 -3.80
C GLY A 171 10.33 18.75 -2.77
N HIS A 172 10.03 18.71 -1.47
CA HIS A 172 11.04 18.57 -0.44
C HIS A 172 11.60 17.15 -0.35
N ALA A 173 12.90 17.05 -0.07
CA ALA A 173 13.61 15.80 0.11
C ALA A 173 13.90 15.52 1.59
N TYR A 174 13.85 14.24 1.97
CA TYR A 174 14.25 13.77 3.29
C TYR A 174 15.16 12.55 3.18
N ASP A 175 16.23 12.57 3.98
CA ASP A 175 17.07 11.40 4.18
C ASP A 175 16.33 10.31 5.01
N PRO A 176 16.81 9.05 5.01
CA PRO A 176 16.14 7.96 5.71
C PRO A 176 16.06 8.15 7.22
N LYS A 177 17.07 8.75 7.85
CA LYS A 177 17.11 8.96 9.30
C LYS A 177 16.03 9.96 9.72
N CYS A 178 15.90 11.06 9.00
CA CYS A 178 14.84 12.05 9.20
C CYS A 178 13.46 11.46 8.97
N VAL A 179 13.28 10.60 7.96
CA VAL A 179 11.99 9.89 7.74
C VAL A 179 11.66 8.99 8.93
N VAL A 180 12.62 8.21 9.44
CA VAL A 180 12.42 7.35 10.61
C VAL A 180 12.02 8.17 11.83
N ASN A 181 12.75 9.24 12.13
CA ASN A 181 12.46 10.11 13.27
C ASN A 181 11.07 10.77 13.15
N MET A 182 10.71 11.23 11.96
CA MET A 182 9.39 11.80 11.67
C MET A 182 8.28 10.79 11.93
N VAL A 183 8.45 9.55 11.47
CA VAL A 183 7.48 8.47 11.72
C VAL A 183 7.42 8.12 13.20
N GLU A 184 8.54 8.02 13.90
CA GLU A 184 8.55 7.73 15.32
C GLU A 184 7.81 8.80 16.14
N ALA A 185 7.99 10.07 15.80
CA ALA A 185 7.24 11.17 16.39
C ALA A 185 5.73 11.02 16.09
N ALA A 186 5.36 10.77 14.83
CA ALA A 186 3.97 10.59 14.41
C ALA A 186 3.30 9.36 15.07
N THR A 187 4.05 8.31 15.40
CA THR A 187 3.49 7.15 16.12
C THR A 187 3.25 7.42 17.61
N LYS A 188 3.87 8.45 18.18
CA LYS A 188 3.72 8.83 19.59
C LYS A 188 2.66 9.90 19.78
N ASP A 189 2.56 10.83 18.82
CA ASP A 189 1.57 11.92 18.84
C ASP A 189 0.63 11.81 17.63
N GLU A 190 -0.64 11.57 17.92
CA GLU A 190 -1.70 11.46 16.93
C GLU A 190 -1.91 12.76 16.12
N ASN A 191 -1.59 13.93 16.69
CA ASN A 191 -1.69 15.20 15.97
C ASN A 191 -0.67 15.33 14.84
N LEU A 192 0.44 14.60 14.95
CA LEU A 192 1.49 14.52 13.94
C LEU A 192 1.21 13.40 12.91
N PHE A 193 0.08 12.69 13.06
CA PHE A 193 -0.30 11.60 12.19
C PHE A 193 -1.37 12.02 11.16
N PRO A 194 -1.30 11.52 9.92
CA PRO A 194 -0.15 10.85 9.30
C PRO A 194 1.01 11.84 9.08
N PRO A 195 2.26 11.36 8.88
CA PRO A 195 3.40 12.22 8.56
C PRO A 195 3.12 13.13 7.36
N ARG A 196 3.38 14.42 7.52
CA ARG A 196 3.11 15.45 6.49
C ARG A 196 4.35 16.29 6.21
N CYS A 197 4.42 16.82 4.99
CA CYS A 197 5.34 17.89 4.62
C CYS A 197 4.52 19.03 4.00
N CYS A 198 4.71 20.26 4.46
CA CYS A 198 3.94 21.43 3.98
C CYS A 198 2.41 21.23 4.04
N GLY A 199 1.93 20.50 5.06
CA GLY A 199 0.51 20.15 5.21
C GLY A 199 0.03 19.01 4.30
N GLN A 200 0.86 18.51 3.38
CA GLN A 200 0.53 17.39 2.51
C GLN A 200 0.99 16.06 3.12
N GLU A 201 0.10 15.07 3.15
CA GLU A 201 0.44 13.73 3.63
C GLU A 201 1.53 13.09 2.76
N ILE A 202 2.55 12.54 3.42
CA ILE A 202 3.60 11.80 2.75
C ILE A 202 3.07 10.38 2.47
N PRO A 203 3.05 9.90 1.21
CA PRO A 203 2.48 8.60 0.88
C PRO A 203 3.18 7.46 1.62
N LYS A 204 2.38 6.58 2.26
CA LYS A 204 2.89 5.37 2.95
C LYS A 204 3.87 4.55 2.10
N ARG A 205 3.60 4.42 0.80
CA ARG A 205 4.47 3.70 -0.15
C ARG A 205 5.90 4.25 -0.26
N ALA A 206 6.10 5.54 -0.01
CA ALA A 206 7.40 6.18 -0.02
C ALA A 206 8.13 6.01 1.33
N ILE A 207 7.37 6.03 2.43
CA ILE A 207 7.91 5.95 3.80
C ILE A 207 8.34 4.51 4.13
N VAL A 208 7.45 3.53 3.92
CA VAL A 208 7.60 2.14 4.40
C VAL A 208 8.92 1.48 3.98
N PRO A 209 9.45 1.65 2.76
CA PRO A 209 10.72 1.06 2.36
C PRO A 209 11.95 1.56 3.14
N LEU A 210 11.87 2.74 3.76
CA LEU A 210 12.98 3.34 4.51
C LEU A 210 12.93 3.03 6.01
N LEU A 211 11.83 2.42 6.49
CA LEU A 211 11.66 2.14 7.91
C LEU A 211 12.34 0.83 8.32
N PRO A 212 13.11 0.83 9.42
CA PRO A 212 13.50 -0.39 10.11
C PRO A 212 12.26 -1.22 10.47
N ASN A 213 12.44 -2.54 10.58
CA ASN A 213 11.34 -3.47 10.86
C ASN A 213 10.53 -3.08 12.11
N ASP A 214 11.20 -2.70 13.20
CA ASP A 214 10.53 -2.34 14.45
C ASP A 214 9.68 -1.07 14.31
N THR A 215 10.23 -0.04 13.65
CA THR A 215 9.51 1.22 13.40
C THR A 215 8.34 1.00 12.44
N ARG A 216 8.50 0.13 11.44
CA ARG A 216 7.43 -0.25 10.52
C ARG A 216 6.26 -0.94 11.25
N LEU A 217 6.55 -1.87 12.17
CA LEU A 217 5.52 -2.53 12.99
C LEU A 217 4.78 -1.55 13.90
N LYS A 218 5.50 -0.57 14.48
CA LYS A 218 4.89 0.51 15.27
C LYS A 218 4.00 1.41 14.40
N TYR A 219 4.48 1.78 13.22
CA TYR A 219 3.74 2.59 12.26
C TYR A 219 2.47 1.89 11.79
N ASP A 220 2.53 0.62 11.40
CA ASP A 220 1.34 -0.14 10.99
C ASP A 220 0.32 -0.31 12.12
N ALA A 221 0.78 -0.40 13.37
CA ALA A 221 -0.11 -0.41 14.53
C ALA A 221 -0.77 0.94 14.75
N ALA A 222 -0.01 2.04 14.66
CA ALA A 222 -0.53 3.40 14.76
C ALA A 222 -1.54 3.70 13.65
N VAL A 223 -1.29 3.29 12.41
CA VAL A 223 -2.25 3.40 11.29
C VAL A 223 -3.59 2.77 11.66
N LYS A 224 -3.59 1.57 12.24
CA LYS A 224 -4.82 0.85 12.62
C LYS A 224 -5.52 1.50 13.81
N GLU A 225 -4.76 1.94 14.80
CA GLU A 225 -5.27 2.56 16.01
C GLU A 225 -5.87 3.94 15.72
N PHE A 226 -5.13 4.80 15.02
CA PHE A 226 -5.52 6.18 14.75
C PHE A 226 -6.58 6.32 13.65
N ALA A 227 -6.83 5.27 12.86
CA ALA A 227 -7.98 5.22 11.96
C ALA A 227 -9.34 5.11 12.68
N ILE A 228 -9.35 4.81 13.97
CA ILE A 228 -10.56 4.69 14.79
C ILE A 228 -10.65 5.88 15.74
N ASP A 229 -11.83 6.42 15.99
CA ASP A 229 -12.01 7.53 16.93
C ASP A 229 -11.53 7.15 18.34
N ARG A 230 -10.86 8.07 19.05
CA ARG A 230 -10.34 7.84 20.41
C ARG A 230 -11.36 7.21 21.36
N ARG A 231 -12.65 7.59 21.25
CA ARG A 231 -13.75 7.11 22.12
C ARG A 231 -14.18 5.67 21.82
N GLU A 232 -13.82 5.17 20.65
CA GLU A 232 -14.19 3.84 20.16
C GLU A 232 -13.02 2.86 20.19
N ARG A 233 -11.83 3.27 20.64
CA ARG A 233 -10.67 2.37 20.73
C ARG A 233 -10.78 1.49 21.97
N VAL A 234 -10.54 0.19 21.79
CA VAL A 234 -10.42 -0.77 22.89
C VAL A 234 -8.98 -1.17 23.07
N TYR A 235 -8.47 -0.93 24.28
CA TYR A 235 -7.12 -1.30 24.69
C TYR A 235 -7.15 -2.50 25.62
N CYS A 236 -6.04 -3.24 25.66
CA CYS A 236 -5.86 -4.32 26.61
C CYS A 236 -6.03 -3.81 28.05
N ASN A 237 -6.92 -4.44 28.83
CA ASN A 237 -7.20 -4.03 30.21
C ASN A 237 -5.99 -4.14 31.17
N ARG A 238 -4.94 -4.89 30.79
CA ARG A 238 -3.74 -5.05 31.60
C ARG A 238 -2.89 -3.78 31.48
N LYS A 239 -2.74 -3.04 32.58
CA LYS A 239 -2.02 -1.75 32.65
C LYS A 239 -0.61 -1.77 32.03
N GLY A 240 0.14 -2.86 32.22
CA GLY A 240 1.49 -3.03 31.64
C GLY A 240 1.52 -3.43 30.16
N CYS A 241 0.37 -3.71 29.54
CA CYS A 241 0.27 -4.04 28.12
C CYS A 241 -0.39 -2.89 27.35
N SER A 242 -1.62 -2.51 27.73
CA SER A 242 -2.38 -1.38 27.17
C SER A 242 -2.37 -1.29 25.64
N ARG A 243 -2.16 -2.41 24.94
CA ARG A 243 -2.06 -2.45 23.48
C ARG A 243 -3.44 -2.27 22.88
N PHE A 244 -3.52 -1.50 21.79
CA PHE A 244 -4.73 -1.41 21.00
C PHE A 244 -5.15 -2.81 20.47
N LEU A 245 -6.43 -3.14 20.64
CA LEU A 245 -6.99 -4.44 20.26
C LEU A 245 -7.93 -4.33 19.06
N SER A 246 -8.94 -3.47 19.15
CA SER A 246 -9.95 -3.28 18.10
C SER A 246 -10.78 -2.02 18.33
N ARG A 247 -11.69 -1.73 17.39
CA ARG A 247 -12.84 -0.87 17.63
C ARG A 247 -13.77 -1.50 18.66
N ALA A 248 -14.45 -0.66 19.44
CA ALA A 248 -15.48 -1.06 20.38
C ALA A 248 -16.72 -1.55 19.65
N THR A 249 -17.37 -2.56 20.21
CA THR A 249 -18.68 -3.03 19.72
C THR A 249 -19.77 -2.00 20.04
N THR A 250 -20.70 -1.84 19.12
CA THR A 250 -21.90 -0.99 19.29
C THR A 250 -22.90 -1.68 20.21
N GLU A 251 -24.00 -0.99 20.51
CA GLU A 251 -24.99 -1.53 21.44
C GLU A 251 -25.74 -2.74 20.91
N ASP A 252 -25.92 -2.77 19.58
CA ASP A 252 -26.60 -3.82 18.81
C ASP A 252 -25.75 -5.08 18.63
N GLU A 253 -24.43 -4.96 18.81
CA GLU A 253 -23.49 -6.07 18.61
C GLU A 253 -23.31 -6.89 19.90
N PRO A 254 -23.22 -8.23 19.80
CA PRO A 254 -23.01 -9.07 20.96
C PRO A 254 -21.66 -8.72 21.62
N THR A 255 -21.71 -8.45 22.92
CA THR A 255 -20.49 -8.19 23.70
C THR A 255 -19.59 -9.43 23.66
N SER A 256 -18.44 -9.29 23.03
CA SER A 256 -17.44 -10.35 22.87
C SER A 256 -16.20 -10.09 23.72
N SER A 257 -15.53 -11.16 24.16
CA SER A 257 -14.22 -11.07 24.80
C SER A 257 -13.12 -11.06 23.74
N ILE A 258 -12.30 -10.03 23.71
CA ILE A 258 -11.15 -9.92 22.82
C ILE A 258 -9.91 -10.47 23.52
N PHE A 259 -9.20 -11.37 22.84
CA PHE A 259 -7.96 -11.96 23.33
C PHE A 259 -6.74 -11.11 22.93
N CYS A 260 -5.93 -10.72 23.90
CA CYS A 260 -4.66 -10.04 23.65
C CYS A 260 -3.57 -11.05 23.29
N LYS A 261 -3.03 -10.98 22.06
CA LYS A 261 -1.98 -11.89 21.58
C LYS A 261 -0.63 -11.75 22.28
N ILE A 262 -0.41 -10.67 23.03
CA ILE A 262 0.87 -10.36 23.68
C ILE A 262 0.91 -10.85 25.13
N CYS A 263 -0.14 -10.55 25.89
CA CYS A 263 -0.17 -10.85 27.33
C CYS A 263 -1.26 -11.84 27.74
N SER A 264 -1.97 -12.40 26.75
CA SER A 264 -3.04 -13.40 26.91
C SER A 264 -4.26 -12.94 27.73
N ALA A 265 -4.32 -11.67 28.11
CA ALA A 265 -5.46 -11.12 28.83
C ALA A 265 -6.70 -11.04 27.91
N ARG A 266 -7.88 -11.24 28.50
CA ARG A 266 -9.17 -11.08 27.82
C ARG A 266 -9.83 -9.77 28.21
N THR A 267 -10.19 -8.97 27.22
CA THR A 267 -10.78 -7.64 27.39
C THR A 267 -12.21 -7.63 26.83
N CYS A 268 -13.14 -7.00 27.52
CA CYS A 268 -14.49 -6.80 27.00
C CYS A 268 -14.47 -5.79 25.84
N SER A 269 -14.99 -6.18 24.68
CA SER A 269 -15.06 -5.33 23.47
C SER A 269 -15.92 -4.08 23.61
N ARG A 270 -16.83 -4.02 24.59
CA ARG A 270 -17.74 -2.88 24.78
C ARG A 270 -17.24 -1.90 25.84
N CYS A 271 -16.85 -2.38 27.02
CA CYS A 271 -16.42 -1.51 28.12
C CYS A 271 -14.90 -1.31 28.22
N GLY A 272 -14.09 -2.08 27.48
CA GLY A 272 -12.62 -2.05 27.59
C GLY A 272 -12.07 -2.62 28.91
N GLY A 273 -12.94 -3.10 29.80
CA GLY A 273 -12.58 -3.73 31.06
C GLY A 273 -12.13 -5.19 30.90
N ARG A 274 -11.97 -5.89 32.03
CA ARG A 274 -11.76 -7.35 32.02
C ARG A 274 -12.97 -8.03 31.36
N ALA A 275 -12.72 -9.08 30.57
CA ALA A 275 -13.81 -9.87 30.03
C ALA A 275 -14.68 -10.44 31.16
N HIS A 276 -15.99 -10.42 30.95
CA HIS A 276 -16.99 -10.88 31.92
C HIS A 276 -18.11 -11.64 31.18
N SER A 277 -18.87 -12.44 31.91
CA SER A 277 -20.01 -13.18 31.35
C SER A 277 -21.16 -12.23 31.00
N LYS A 278 -22.12 -12.71 30.19
CA LYS A 278 -23.34 -11.96 29.83
C LYS A 278 -24.23 -11.63 31.04
N LEU A 279 -24.10 -12.39 32.13
CA LEU A 279 -24.85 -12.20 33.38
C LEU A 279 -24.35 -11.00 34.18
N LEU A 280 -23.07 -10.61 33.99
CA LEU A 280 -22.49 -9.43 34.61
C LEU A 280 -22.76 -8.21 33.73
N GLN A 281 -23.35 -7.17 34.32
CA GLN A 281 -23.74 -5.98 33.58
C GLN A 281 -22.52 -5.24 33.01
N CYS A 282 -22.51 -5.05 31.70
CA CYS A 282 -21.47 -4.33 30.99
C CYS A 282 -21.65 -2.82 31.15
N ARG A 283 -21.07 -2.20 32.19
CA ARG A 283 -21.02 -0.73 32.29
C ARG A 283 -19.85 -0.20 31.46
N ARG A 284 -20.14 0.28 30.25
CA ARG A 284 -19.21 1.15 29.52
C ARG A 284 -19.04 2.43 30.35
N LYS A 285 -17.82 2.77 30.73
CA LYS A 285 -17.58 4.06 31.37
C LYS A 285 -17.88 5.14 30.33
N ALA A 286 -18.83 6.03 30.63
CA ALA A 286 -18.97 7.26 29.86
C ALA A 286 -17.64 8.03 29.99
N MET A 287 -17.06 8.37 28.85
CA MET A 287 -15.92 9.30 28.76
C MET A 287 -16.44 10.70 28.56
#